data_AF-A0A537YTP4-F1
#
_entry.id   AF-A0A537YTP4-F1
#
_cell.length_a   1.000
_cell.length_b   1.000
_cell.length_c   1.000
_cell.angle_alpha   90.00
_cell.angle_beta   90.00
_cell.angle_gamma   90.00
#
_symmetry.space_group_name_H-M   'P 1'
#
loop_
_entity.id
_entity.type
_entity.pdbx_description
1 polymer ?
#
loop_
_entity_poly.entity_id
_entity_poly.type
_entity_poly.pdbx_seq_one_letter_code
_entity_poly.pdbx_strand_id
1 'polypeptide(L)'
;MELKSVPVKSNDVRVPKPEVGSAYLVERYSADSVKAVILHPDDFAELQSRARILEEAARPAGFELTDLGAEAHQIAESREGELIEDEAAVRSLLGL
;
A
#
# COMPACT_ATOMS: atom_id res chain seq x y z
N MET A 1 -9.75 3.26 -2.25
CA MET A 1 -9.56 4.71 -2.24
C MET A 1 -8.07 4.96 -2.29
N GLU A 2 -7.60 5.79 -3.21
CA GLU A 2 -6.20 6.24 -3.17
C GLU A 2 -6.15 7.53 -2.35
N LEU A 3 -5.32 7.54 -1.30
CA LEU A 3 -5.11 8.73 -0.48
C LEU A 3 -3.93 9.52 -1.02
N LYS A 4 -4.11 10.84 -1.14
CA LYS A 4 -3.02 11.73 -1.53
C LYS A 4 -2.14 12.04 -0.32
N SER A 5 -0.88 11.65 -0.40
CA SER A 5 0.11 11.95 0.64
C SER A 5 0.49 13.43 0.63
N VAL A 6 0.40 14.07 1.80
CA VAL A 6 0.82 15.46 2.04
C VAL A 6 1.89 15.47 3.13
N PRO A 7 3.18 15.65 2.78
CA PRO A 7 4.24 15.69 3.77
C PRO A 7 4.18 16.99 4.58
N VAL A 8 4.34 16.88 5.90
CA VAL A 8 4.35 18.00 6.83
C VAL A 8 5.46 17.82 7.85
N LYS A 9 6.29 18.84 8.07
CA LYS A 9 7.32 18.76 9.12
C LYS A 9 6.69 18.91 10.50
N SER A 10 7.16 18.09 11.43
CA SER A 10 6.67 18.04 12.83
C SER A 10 6.80 19.37 13.58
N ASN A 11 7.65 20.29 13.12
CA ASN A 11 7.83 21.61 13.73
C ASN A 11 6.95 22.69 13.09
N ASP A 12 6.41 22.43 11.90
CA ASP A 12 5.73 23.44 11.08
C ASP A 12 4.22 23.52 11.35
N VAL A 13 3.63 22.47 11.95
CA VAL A 13 2.18 22.39 12.19
C VAL A 13 1.87 21.86 13.59
N ARG A 14 1.11 22.63 14.38
CA ARG A 14 0.67 22.23 15.74
C ARG A 14 -0.35 21.09 15.73
N VAL A 15 -1.34 21.14 14.83
CA VAL A 15 -2.32 20.07 14.57
C VAL A 15 -2.82 20.24 13.13
N PRO A 16 -2.46 19.37 12.17
CA PRO A 16 -2.99 19.45 10.82
C PRO A 16 -4.49 19.11 10.82
N LYS A 17 -5.25 19.79 9.95
CA LYS A 17 -6.66 19.48 9.70
C LYS A 17 -6.73 18.72 8.37
N PRO A 18 -6.82 17.39 8.40
CA PRO A 18 -6.82 16.61 7.17
C PRO A 18 -8.11 16.82 6.39
N GLU A 19 -7.99 16.99 5.08
CA GLU A 19 -9.11 16.94 4.15
C GLU A 19 -9.42 15.48 3.78
N VAL A 20 -10.68 15.20 3.43
CA VAL A 20 -11.11 13.88 2.93
C VAL A 20 -10.26 13.51 1.70
N GLY A 21 -9.75 12.29 1.68
CA GLY A 21 -8.89 11.78 0.62
C GLY A 21 -7.41 12.15 0.73
N SER A 22 -6.99 12.76 1.84
CA SER A 22 -5.60 13.16 2.07
C SER A 22 -5.00 12.48 3.30
N ALA A 23 -3.76 12.01 3.15
CA ALA A 23 -2.97 11.43 4.24
C ALA A 23 -1.80 12.35 4.57
N TYR A 24 -1.83 12.95 5.76
CA TYR A 24 -0.78 13.87 6.21
C TYR A 24 0.35 13.09 6.87
N LEU A 25 1.52 13.08 6.23
CA LEU A 25 2.70 12.38 6.71
C LEU A 25 3.54 13.35 7.55
N VAL A 26 3.59 13.12 8.87
CA VAL A 26 4.33 14.00 9.79
C VAL A 26 5.78 13.54 9.86
N GLU A 27 6.68 14.30 9.23
CA GLU A 27 8.11 14.02 9.14
C GLU A 27 8.89 14.74 10.24
N ARG A 28 9.92 14.10 10.80
CA ARG A 28 10.78 14.75 11.80
C ARG A 28 12.03 15.41 11.19
N TYR A 29 12.70 14.71 10.27
CA TYR A 29 13.98 15.13 9.69
C TYR A 29 14.04 14.96 8.17
N SER A 30 13.51 13.84 7.66
CA SER A 30 13.44 13.50 6.24
C SER A 30 12.18 12.69 5.96
N ALA A 31 11.85 12.53 4.67
CA ALA A 31 10.75 11.70 4.18
C ALA A 31 10.83 10.25 4.65
N ASP A 32 12.03 9.73 4.89
CA ASP A 32 12.25 8.36 5.39
C ASP A 32 11.95 8.20 6.89
N SER A 33 11.66 9.31 7.60
CA SER A 33 11.37 9.32 9.03
C SER A 33 9.97 9.88 9.31
N VAL A 34 8.97 9.14 8.87
CA VAL A 34 7.55 9.39 9.17
C VAL A 34 7.27 9.00 10.61
N LYS A 35 6.89 9.98 11.44
CA LYS A 35 6.57 9.77 12.86
C LYS A 35 5.09 9.45 13.08
N ALA A 36 4.22 10.02 12.25
CA ALA A 36 2.79 9.83 12.35
C ALA A 36 2.13 10.03 10.99
N VAL A 37 0.97 9.37 10.82
CA VAL A 37 0.06 9.58 9.71
C VAL A 37 -1.24 10.14 10.28
N ILE A 38 -1.72 11.25 9.74
CA ILE A 38 -2.95 11.91 10.18
C ILE A 38 -3.96 11.87 9.04
N LEU A 39 -5.15 11.32 9.33
CA LEU A 39 -6.22 11.05 8.36
C LEU A 39 -7.50 11.77 8.76
N HIS A 40 -8.36 12.06 7.79
CA HIS A 40 -9.73 12.44 8.08
C HIS A 40 -10.47 11.27 8.78
N PRO A 41 -11.38 11.52 9.74
CA PRO A 41 -12.09 10.46 10.45
C PRO A 41 -12.84 9.49 9.53
N ASP A 42 -13.44 9.99 8.45
CA ASP A 42 -14.16 9.15 7.48
C ASP A 42 -13.21 8.20 6.74
N ASP A 43 -12.05 8.71 6.28
CA ASP A 43 -11.03 7.89 5.62
C ASP A 43 -10.47 6.83 6.56
N PHE A 44 -10.25 7.20 7.83
CA PHE A 44 -9.81 6.25 8.86
C PHE A 44 -10.85 5.15 9.10
N ALA A 45 -12.12 5.52 9.25
CA ALA A 45 -13.20 4.56 9.45
C ALA A 45 -13.35 3.59 8.26
N GLU A 46 -13.22 4.12 7.04
CA GLU A 46 -13.25 3.30 5.83
C GLU A 46 -12.07 2.32 5.76
N LEU A 47 -10.84 2.80 5.96
CA LEU A 47 -9.65 1.95 5.98
C LEU A 47 -9.72 0.89 7.08
N GLN A 48 -10.19 1.24 8.27
CA GLN A 48 -10.39 0.30 9.37
C GLN A 48 -11.41 -0.78 9.02
N SER A 49 -12.53 -0.41 8.38
CA SER A 49 -13.54 -1.37 7.93
C SER A 49 -12.96 -2.37 6.92
N ARG A 50 -12.21 -1.86 5.92
CA ARG A 50 -11.54 -2.70 4.92
C ARG A 50 -10.49 -3.64 5.55
N ALA A 51 -9.68 -3.12 6.49
CA ALA A 51 -8.69 -3.93 7.21
C ALA A 51 -9.36 -5.08 7.98
N ARG A 52 -10.50 -4.82 8.63
CA ARG A 52 -11.29 -5.87 9.30
C ARG A 52 -11.77 -6.96 8.35
N ILE A 53 -12.30 -6.58 7.18
CA ILE A 53 -12.75 -7.54 6.17
C ILE A 53 -11.58 -8.43 5.73
N LEU A 54 -10.40 -7.86 5.54
CA LEU A 54 -9.20 -8.61 5.17
C LEU A 54 -8.75 -9.56 6.29
N GLU A 55 -8.74 -9.11 7.55
CA GLU A 55 -8.43 -9.98 8.70
C GLU A 55 -9.43 -11.14 8.82
N GLU A 56 -10.72 -10.86 8.66
CA GLU A 56 -11.77 -11.88 8.70
C GLU A 56 -11.65 -12.88 7.55
N ALA A 57 -11.28 -12.43 6.35
CA ALA A 57 -11.03 -13.30 5.20
C ALA A 57 -9.74 -14.12 5.36
N ALA A 58 -8.73 -13.60 6.06
CA ALA A 58 -7.46 -14.27 6.31
C ALA A 58 -7.53 -15.31 7.44
N ARG A 59 -8.42 -15.09 8.43
CA ARG A 59 -8.56 -15.93 9.64
C ARG A 59 -8.82 -17.44 9.36
N PRO A 60 -9.63 -17.85 8.36
CA PRO A 60 -9.88 -19.27 8.08
C PRO A 60 -8.66 -20.04 7.57
N ALA A 61 -7.64 -19.35 7.06
CA ALA A 61 -6.53 -19.98 6.34
C ALA A 61 -5.14 -19.65 6.91
N GLY A 62 -5.06 -18.93 8.03
CA GLY A 62 -3.78 -18.58 8.66
C GLY A 62 -2.88 -17.73 7.76
N PHE A 63 -3.46 -17.03 6.78
CA PHE A 63 -2.70 -16.15 5.91
C PHE A 63 -2.30 -14.89 6.69
N GLU A 64 -1.01 -14.62 6.72
CA GLU A 64 -0.50 -13.31 7.15
C GLU A 64 -0.39 -12.40 5.94
N LEU A 65 -0.86 -11.15 6.10
CA LEU A 65 -0.55 -10.08 5.14
C LEU A 65 0.93 -9.76 5.28
N THR A 66 1.71 -10.22 4.30
CA THR A 66 3.16 -9.98 4.22
C THR A 66 3.46 -8.99 3.10
N ASP A 67 4.58 -8.27 3.24
CA ASP A 67 5.05 -7.36 2.19
C ASP A 67 5.27 -8.10 0.86
N LEU A 68 5.78 -9.34 0.92
CA LEU A 68 5.93 -10.21 -0.25
C LEU A 68 4.58 -10.52 -0.92
N GLY A 69 3.52 -10.75 -0.13
CA GLY A 69 2.18 -10.96 -0.66
C GLY A 69 1.61 -9.71 -1.33
N ALA A 70 1.88 -8.54 -0.77
CA ALA A 70 1.48 -7.26 -1.36
C ALA A 70 2.22 -6.99 -2.69
N GLU A 71 3.53 -7.24 -2.74
CA GLU A 71 4.34 -7.14 -3.96
C GLU A 71 3.86 -8.11 -5.04
N ALA A 72 3.62 -9.38 -4.68
CA ALA A 72 3.11 -10.39 -5.61
C ALA A 72 1.74 -9.99 -6.19
N HIS A 73 0.86 -9.44 -5.36
CA HIS A 73 -0.44 -8.94 -5.81
C HIS A 73 -0.29 -7.74 -6.76
N GLN A 74 0.59 -6.77 -6.45
CA GLN A 74 0.87 -5.65 -7.36
C GLN A 74 1.43 -6.10 -8.72
N ILE A 75 2.30 -7.11 -8.73
CA ILE A 75 2.82 -7.70 -9.96
C ILE A 75 1.69 -8.36 -10.77
N ALA A 76 0.80 -9.10 -10.10
CA ALA A 76 -0.34 -9.75 -10.76
C ALA A 76 -1.37 -8.75 -11.31
N GLU A 77 -1.57 -7.62 -10.63
CA GLU A 77 -2.48 -6.54 -11.07
C GLU A 77 -1.80 -5.56 -12.06
N SER A 78 -0.48 -5.69 -12.27
CA SER A 78 0.21 -4.90 -13.30
C SER A 78 -0.23 -5.38 -14.69
N ARG A 79 -0.27 -4.47 -15.67
CA ARG A 79 -0.57 -4.85 -17.06
C ARG A 79 0.47 -5.88 -17.50
N GLU A 80 0.04 -7.12 -17.69
CA GLU A 80 0.86 -8.22 -18.18
C GLU A 80 1.81 -7.74 -19.28
N GLY A 81 3.10 -8.05 -19.14
CA GLY A 81 3.99 -8.07 -20.29
C GLY A 81 3.47 -9.08 -21.33
N GLU A 82 3.95 -8.97 -22.58
CA GLU A 82 3.55 -9.88 -23.65
C GLU A 82 3.60 -11.35 -23.23
N LEU A 83 2.49 -12.07 -23.47
CA LEU A 83 2.41 -13.51 -23.25
C LEU A 83 3.36 -14.20 -24.23
N ILE A 84 4.42 -14.83 -23.70
CA ILE A 84 5.37 -15.58 -24.53
C ILE A 84 4.86 -17.01 -24.67
N GLU A 85 4.17 -17.29 -25.77
CA GLU A 85 3.66 -18.64 -26.09
C GLU A 85 4.69 -19.55 -26.79
N ASP A 86 5.82 -18.99 -27.22
CA ASP A 86 6.89 -19.76 -27.88
C ASP A 86 7.71 -20.56 -26.86
N GLU A 87 7.65 -21.89 -26.98
CA GLU A 87 8.40 -22.82 -26.11
C GLU A 87 9.90 -22.55 -26.12
N ALA A 88 10.47 -22.16 -27.28
CA ALA A 88 11.91 -21.89 -27.40
C ALA A 88 12.31 -20.64 -26.61
N ALA A 89 11.50 -19.57 -26.69
CA ALA A 89 11.69 -18.36 -25.90
C ALA A 89 11.53 -18.60 -24.39
N VAL A 90 10.56 -19.42 -23.98
CA VAL A 90 10.36 -19.80 -22.57
C VAL A 90 11.56 -20.58 -22.03
N ARG A 91 12.08 -21.56 -22.78
CA ARG A 91 13.26 -22.34 -22.40
C ARG A 91 14.51 -21.47 -22.24
N SER A 92 14.74 -20.56 -23.19
CA SER A 92 15.85 -19.61 -23.15
C SER A 92 15.81 -18.71 -21.91
N LEU A 93 14.64 -18.18 -21.55
CA LEU A 93 14.45 -17.36 -20.35
C LEU A 93 14.66 -18.13 -19.05
N LEU A 94 14.32 -19.42 -19.03
CA LEU A 94 14.49 -20.30 -17.85
C LEU A 94 15.87 -20.95 -17.77
N GLY A 95 16.75 -20.74 -18.77
CA GLY A 95 18.06 -21.37 -18.84
C GLY A 95 18.00 -22.89 -19.05
N LEU A 96 16.97 -23.37 -19.76
CA LEU A 96 16.68 -24.77 -20.06
C LEU A 96 16.97 -25.14 -21.52
#